data_AF-A0A7Y3IWF7-F1
#
_entry.id   AF-A0A7Y3IWF7-F1
#
_cell.length_a   1.000
_cell.length_b   1.000
_cell.length_c   1.000
_cell.angle_alpha   90.00
_cell.angle_beta   90.00
_cell.angle_gamma   90.00
#
_symmetry.space_group_name_H-M   'P 1'
#
loop_
_entity.id
_entity.type
_entity.pdbx_description
1 polymer ?
#
loop_
_entity_poly.entity_id
_entity_poly.type
_entity_poly.pdbx_seq_one_letter_code
_entity_poly.pdbx_strand_id
1 'polypeptide(L)'
;MRTSNFFKKMYRFAVDGMGGRRSQEFDQIGSDDQPPLRAELLSAGQMQLHGKRLACAHVLGQCGVHDLLLRRLDDNERVLMGTCSLLTQAVRANLPIAPAGEWLLDNLYL
;
A
#
# COMPACT_ATOMS: atom_id res chain seq x y z
N MET A 1 -10.05 16.92 -1.53
CA MET A 1 -9.60 15.51 -1.57
C MET A 1 -10.31 14.80 -2.72
N ARG A 2 -9.67 14.64 -3.88
CA ARG A 2 -10.22 13.81 -4.97
C ARG A 2 -10.07 12.37 -4.52
N THR A 3 -11.18 11.71 -4.21
CA THR A 3 -11.17 10.28 -3.92
C THR A 3 -10.92 9.55 -5.23
N SER A 4 -9.74 8.93 -5.38
CA SER A 4 -9.42 8.14 -6.56
C SER A 4 -10.41 6.98 -6.65
N ASN A 5 -11.19 6.95 -7.73
CA ASN A 5 -12.21 5.93 -8.00
C ASN A 5 -11.60 4.52 -8.08
N PHE A 6 -10.28 4.42 -8.23
CA PHE A 6 -9.54 3.17 -8.28
C PHE A 6 -9.61 2.36 -6.98
N PHE A 7 -9.40 2.98 -5.80
CA PHE A 7 -9.41 2.24 -4.52
C PHE A 7 -10.81 1.68 -4.21
N LYS A 8 -11.87 2.43 -4.55
CA LYS A 8 -13.25 1.96 -4.49
C LYS A 8 -13.53 0.85 -5.50
N LYS A 9 -12.94 0.90 -6.70
CA LYS A 9 -13.12 -0.09 -7.77
C LYS A 9 -12.36 -1.39 -7.49
N MET A 10 -11.17 -1.34 -6.89
CA MET A 10 -10.44 -2.51 -6.39
C MET A 10 -11.18 -3.21 -5.26
N TYR A 11 -11.66 -2.44 -4.28
CA TYR A 11 -12.48 -2.97 -3.20
C TYR A 11 -13.77 -3.63 -3.73
N ARG A 12 -14.43 -3.00 -4.71
CA ARG A 12 -15.63 -3.55 -5.35
C ARG A 12 -15.37 -4.75 -6.26
N PHE A 13 -14.27 -4.77 -7.01
CA PHE A 13 -13.90 -5.89 -7.89
C PHE A 13 -13.48 -7.14 -7.09
N ALA A 14 -12.84 -6.94 -5.93
CA ALA A 14 -12.57 -8.01 -4.98
C ALA A 14 -13.85 -8.59 -4.34
N VAL A 15 -14.93 -7.79 -4.26
CA VAL A 15 -16.24 -8.19 -3.70
C VAL A 15 -17.18 -8.80 -4.77
N ASP A 16 -17.14 -8.31 -6.01
CA ASP A 16 -18.11 -8.67 -7.06
C ASP A 16 -17.55 -9.66 -8.12
N GLY A 17 -16.25 -9.98 -8.07
CA GLY A 17 -15.50 -10.44 -9.24
C GLY A 17 -14.91 -11.86 -9.21
N MET A 18 -15.60 -12.87 -8.67
CA MET A 18 -15.35 -14.28 -9.04
C MET A 18 -16.46 -15.21 -8.52
N GLY A 19 -17.40 -15.58 -9.40
CA GLY A 19 -18.57 -16.39 -9.03
C GLY A 19 -19.08 -17.33 -10.13
N GLY A 20 -18.17 -18.06 -10.78
CA GLY A 20 -18.50 -19.21 -11.63
C GLY A 20 -18.09 -20.52 -10.96
N ARG A 21 -18.99 -21.10 -10.17
CA ARG A 21 -18.98 -22.48 -9.61
C ARG A 21 -17.80 -22.87 -8.71
N ARG A 22 -17.97 -22.65 -7.40
CA ARG A 22 -17.59 -23.58 -6.31
C ARG A 22 -18.29 -23.18 -5.02
N SER A 23 -19.63 -23.26 -5.06
CA SER A 23 -20.56 -22.78 -4.03
C SER A 23 -20.68 -23.69 -2.80
N GLN A 24 -19.58 -24.25 -2.29
CA GLN A 24 -19.69 -25.12 -1.10
C GLN A 24 -18.52 -25.07 -0.11
N GLU A 25 -17.42 -24.37 -0.44
CA GLU A 25 -16.23 -24.31 0.44
C GLU A 25 -15.95 -22.90 1.00
N PHE A 26 -16.66 -21.88 0.53
CA PHE A 26 -16.51 -20.49 0.96
C PHE A 26 -17.69 -19.93 1.78
N ASP A 27 -18.72 -20.74 2.07
CA ASP A 27 -19.86 -20.31 2.90
C ASP A 27 -19.50 -20.14 4.39
N GLN A 28 -18.27 -20.48 4.80
CA GLN A 28 -17.82 -20.35 6.20
C GLN A 28 -16.88 -19.17 6.48
N ILE A 29 -16.41 -18.43 5.46
CA ILE A 29 -15.53 -17.26 5.69
C ILE A 29 -16.33 -15.94 5.76
N GLY A 30 -17.61 -15.99 5.35
CA GLY A 30 -18.55 -14.87 5.39
C GLY A 30 -19.57 -14.94 6.53
N SER A 31 -19.20 -15.50 7.69
CA SER A 31 -19.94 -15.14 8.90
C SER A 31 -19.61 -13.67 9.19
N ASP A 32 -20.63 -12.83 9.04
CA ASP A 32 -20.71 -11.38 9.30
C ASP A 32 -20.44 -11.03 10.80
N ASP A 33 -19.66 -11.86 11.49
CA ASP A 33 -19.53 -11.96 12.94
C ASP A 33 -18.07 -11.89 13.40
N GLN A 34 -17.12 -11.67 12.48
CA GLN A 34 -15.78 -11.24 12.88
C GLN A 34 -15.80 -9.72 13.01
N PRO A 35 -15.84 -9.16 14.24
CA PRO A 35 -15.81 -7.71 14.40
C PRO A 35 -14.59 -7.18 13.66
N PRO A 36 -14.74 -6.05 12.94
CA PRO A 36 -13.61 -5.48 12.22
C PRO A 36 -12.46 -5.33 13.22
N LEU A 37 -11.24 -5.70 12.83
CA LEU A 37 -10.02 -5.51 13.62
C LEU A 37 -9.83 -4.01 13.89
N ARG A 38 -10.59 -3.50 14.85
CA ARG A 38 -10.63 -2.12 15.31
C ARG A 38 -10.06 -2.12 16.72
N ALA A 39 -8.78 -2.43 16.80
CA ALA A 39 -8.04 -1.90 17.93
C ALA A 39 -8.18 -0.38 17.89
N GLU A 40 -8.52 0.23 19.02
CA GLU A 40 -8.53 1.68 19.13
C GLU A 40 -7.13 2.21 18.75
N LEU A 41 -7.10 3.27 17.94
CA LEU A 41 -5.85 3.93 17.63
C LEU A 41 -5.26 4.51 18.92
N LEU A 42 -3.96 4.35 19.08
CA LEU A 42 -3.24 5.00 20.17
C LEU A 42 -3.44 6.51 20.04
N SER A 43 -3.85 7.15 21.12
CA SER A 43 -3.77 8.61 21.22
C SER A 43 -2.32 9.07 21.05
N ALA A 44 -2.11 10.35 20.74
CA ALA A 44 -0.76 10.90 20.54
C ALA A 44 0.19 10.60 21.72
N GLY A 45 -0.29 10.69 22.96
CA GLY A 45 0.48 10.36 24.15
C GLY A 45 0.78 8.87 24.30
N GLN A 46 -0.19 8.00 23.99
CA GLN A 46 0.02 6.55 23.99
C GLN A 46 1.01 6.14 22.90
N MET A 47 0.93 6.74 21.72
CA MET A 47 1.87 6.50 20.62
C MET A 47 3.27 6.97 20.96
N GLN A 48 3.42 8.11 21.64
CA GLN A 48 4.72 8.60 22.12
C GLN A 48 5.35 7.64 23.14
N LEU A 49 4.57 7.19 24.13
CA LEU A 49 5.05 6.24 25.14
C LEU A 49 5.39 4.88 24.52
N HIS A 50 4.53 4.40 23.62
CA HIS A 50 4.75 3.15 22.89
C HIS A 50 6.00 3.23 22.03
N GLY A 51 6.20 4.33 21.31
CA GLY A 51 7.39 4.56 20.49
C GLY A 51 8.68 4.53 21.31
N LYS A 52 8.70 5.17 22.48
CA LYS A 52 9.86 5.10 23.41
C LYS A 52 10.16 3.67 23.85
N ARG A 53 9.12 2.93 24.25
CA ARG A 53 9.25 1.52 24.69
C ARG A 53 9.76 0.63 23.56
N LEU A 54 9.22 0.81 22.35
CA LEU A 54 9.62 0.08 21.16
C LEU A 54 11.08 0.34 20.80
N ALA A 55 11.51 1.60 20.84
CA ALA A 55 12.89 1.99 20.58
C ALA A 55 13.86 1.38 21.59
N CYS A 56 13.53 1.38 22.88
CA CYS A 56 14.37 0.77 23.92
C CYS A 56 14.43 -0.76 23.82
N ALA A 57 13.36 -1.40 23.35
CA ALA A 57 13.33 -2.86 23.14
C ALA A 57 14.09 -3.31 21.88
N HIS A 58 14.41 -2.37 20.98
CA HIS A 58 15.04 -2.70 19.71
C HIS A 58 16.54 -2.98 19.89
N VAL A 59 16.93 -4.24 19.72
CA VAL A 59 18.33 -4.64 19.67
C VAL A 59 18.87 -4.33 18.27
N LEU A 60 19.77 -3.35 18.18
CA LEU A 60 20.48 -3.07 16.94
C LEU A 60 21.38 -4.27 16.60
N GLY A 61 21.24 -4.79 15.37
CA GLY A 61 22.10 -5.87 14.89
C GLY A 61 23.58 -5.47 14.95
N GLN A 62 24.43 -6.36 15.48
CA GLN A 62 25.88 -6.17 15.51
C GLN A 62 26.48 -6.43 14.11
N CYS A 63 26.23 -5.51 13.18
CA CYS A 63 26.99 -5.50 11.93
C CYS A 63 26.94 -4.10 11.35
N GLY A 64 28.11 -3.51 11.11
CA GLY A 64 28.25 -2.35 10.24
C GLY A 64 27.94 -2.76 8.81
N VAL A 65 26.66 -2.93 8.50
CA VAL A 65 26.19 -3.11 7.13
C VAL A 65 26.51 -1.80 6.42
N HIS A 66 27.17 -1.89 5.25
CA HIS A 66 27.42 -0.70 4.43
C HIS A 66 26.11 0.04 4.21
N ASP A 67 26.15 1.37 4.15
CA ASP A 67 24.97 2.20 3.88
C ASP A 67 24.49 1.99 2.43
N LEU A 68 23.84 0.85 2.22
CA LEU A 68 23.26 0.40 0.98
C LEU A 68 21.82 0.88 0.86
N LEU A 69 21.21 1.35 1.96
CA LEU A 69 19.85 1.83 1.95
C LEU A 69 19.75 3.13 1.17
N LEU A 70 20.61 4.12 1.46
CA LEU A 70 20.59 5.38 0.71
C LEU A 70 20.83 5.17 -0.79
N ARG A 71 21.81 4.33 -1.15
CA ARG A 71 22.06 3.98 -2.56
C ARG A 71 20.87 3.31 -3.23
N ARG A 72 20.23 2.34 -2.56
CA ARG A 72 19.04 1.69 -3.11
C ARG A 72 17.85 2.64 -3.19
N LEU A 73 17.74 3.60 -2.29
CA LEU A 73 16.71 4.64 -2.36
C LEU A 73 16.96 5.58 -3.54
N ASP A 74 18.20 6.00 -3.79
CA ASP A 74 18.56 6.79 -4.98
C ASP A 74 18.26 6.02 -6.28
N ASP A 75 18.62 4.74 -6.33
CA ASP A 75 18.33 3.89 -7.49
C ASP A 75 16.83 3.70 -7.69
N ASN A 76 16.08 3.47 -6.61
CA ASN A 76 14.62 3.38 -6.65
C ASN A 76 14.00 4.69 -7.13
N GLU A 77 14.47 5.84 -6.65
CA GLU A 77 13.99 7.16 -7.05
C GLU A 77 14.14 7.35 -8.56
N ARG A 78 15.31 7.02 -9.12
CA ARG A 78 15.56 7.09 -10.57
C ARG A 78 14.58 6.24 -11.37
N VAL A 79 14.34 5.00 -10.93
CA VAL A 79 13.40 4.08 -11.59
C VAL A 79 11.97 4.61 -11.51
N LEU A 80 11.55 5.10 -10.34
CA LEU A 80 10.21 5.65 -10.13
C LEU A 80 9.98 6.91 -10.97
N MET A 81 10.93 7.85 -11.00
CA MET A 81 10.86 9.05 -11.83
C MET A 81 10.75 8.70 -13.32
N GLY A 82 11.58 7.78 -13.80
CA GLY A 82 11.54 7.31 -15.20
C GLY A 82 10.19 6.67 -15.56
N THR A 83 9.68 5.81 -14.68
CA THR A 83 8.39 5.14 -14.85
C THR A 83 7.24 6.16 -14.89
N CYS A 84 7.23 7.13 -13.98
CA CYS A 84 6.21 8.18 -13.95
C CYS A 84 6.23 9.07 -15.19
N SER A 85 7.41 9.38 -15.74
CA SER A 85 7.53 10.10 -17.01
C SER A 85 6.89 9.31 -18.17
N LEU A 86 7.17 8.01 -18.27
CA LEU A 86 6.59 7.14 -19.30
C LEU A 86 5.07 7.00 -19.15
N LEU A 87 4.59 6.78 -17.92
CA LEU A 87 3.16 6.70 -17.62
C LEU A 87 2.45 8.02 -17.95
N THR A 88 3.05 9.16 -17.62
CA THR A 88 2.49 10.48 -17.94
C THR A 88 2.40 10.69 -19.45
N GLN A 89 3.40 10.25 -20.22
CA GLN A 89 3.35 10.30 -21.69
C GLN A 89 2.23 9.40 -22.24
N ALA A 90 2.09 8.19 -21.72
CA ALA A 90 1.01 7.27 -22.11
C ALA A 90 -0.38 7.86 -21.82
N VAL A 91 -0.57 8.46 -20.64
CA VAL A 91 -1.82 9.15 -20.28
C VAL A 91 -2.09 10.35 -21.19
N ARG A 92 -1.07 11.16 -21.51
CA ARG A 92 -1.20 12.29 -22.45
C ARG A 92 -1.56 11.84 -23.86
N ALA A 93 -1.07 10.67 -24.28
CA ALA A 93 -1.42 10.03 -25.54
C ALA A 93 -2.78 9.29 -25.48
N ASN A 94 -3.51 9.40 -24.35
CA ASN A 94 -4.80 8.75 -24.11
C ASN A 94 -4.74 7.21 -24.25
N LEU A 95 -3.56 6.63 -23.96
CA LEU A 95 -3.35 5.19 -23.95
C LEU A 95 -3.82 4.60 -22.62
N PRO A 96 -4.34 3.36 -22.61
CA PRO A 96 -4.70 2.68 -21.38
C PRO A 96 -3.43 2.39 -20.57
N ILE A 97 -3.48 2.72 -19.27
CA ILE A 97 -2.43 2.37 -18.32
C ILE A 97 -2.95 1.34 -17.32
N ALA A 98 -2.04 0.56 -16.75
CA ALA A 98 -2.41 -0.44 -15.76
C ALA A 98 -2.89 0.23 -14.45
N PRO A 99 -3.83 -0.39 -13.72
CA PRO A 99 -4.20 -0.08 -12.35
C PRO A 99 -3.08 0.41 -11.42
N ALA A 100 -1.95 -0.31 -11.39
CA ALA A 100 -0.81 0.03 -10.56
C ALA A 100 -0.09 1.31 -11.01
N GLY A 101 -0.12 1.61 -12.31
CA GLY A 101 0.44 2.84 -12.88
C GLY A 101 -0.40 4.07 -12.52
N GLU A 102 -1.73 3.95 -12.54
CA GLU A 102 -2.63 5.01 -12.05
C GLU A 102 -2.35 5.31 -10.58
N TRP A 103 -2.27 4.26 -9.75
CA TRP A 103 -1.96 4.41 -8.33
C TRP A 103 -0.62 5.10 -8.12
N LEU A 104 0.42 4.71 -8.87
CA LEU A 104 1.75 5.30 -8.72
C LEU A 104 1.72 6.82 -9.01
N LEU A 105 1.02 7.23 -10.05
CA LEU A 105 0.88 8.65 -10.40
C LEU A 105 0.08 9.43 -9.35
N ASP A 106 -0.93 8.82 -8.72
CA ASP A 106 -1.72 9.44 -7.66
C ASP A 106 -0.95 9.63 -6.34
N ASN A 107 0.11 8.84 -6.10
CA ASN A 107 0.82 8.80 -4.81
C ASN A 107 2.22 9.46 -4.85
N LEU A 108 2.74 9.85 -6.01
CA LEU A 108 4.02 10.54 -6.09
C LEU A 108 3.87 12.01 -5.68
N TYR A 109 4.46 12.38 -4.56
CA TYR A 109 4.55 13.76 -4.09
C TYR A 109 5.94 14.30 -4.44
N LEU A 110 6.01 15.28 -5.35
CA LEU A 110 7.22 16.03 -5.70
C LEU A 110 7.33 17.30 -4.83
#